data_AF-A0A4Y7T0H9-F1
#
_entry.id   AF-A0A4Y7T0H9-F1
#
_cell.length_a   1.000
_cell.length_b   1.000
_cell.length_c   1.000
_cell.angle_alpha   90.00
_cell.angle_beta   90.00
_cell.angle_gamma   90.00
#
_symmetry.space_group_name_H-M   'P 1'
#
loop_
_entity.id
_entity.type
_entity.pdbx_description
1 polymer ?
#
loop_
_entity_poly.entity_id
_entity_poly.type
_entity_poly.pdbx_seq_one_letter_code
_entity_poly.pdbx_strand_id
1 'polypeptide(L)' 'VRKSTRQAYKIGKCWSDFCVERALCGRCDVEETTAHILTECRISGQQLIWELTRKAWS' A
#
# COMPACT_ATOMS: atom_id res chain seq x y z
N VAL A 1 -4.33 24.38 12.61
CA VAL A 1 -3.66 23.41 11.71
C VAL A 1 -4.27 22.03 11.94
N ARG A 2 -5.17 21.55 11.06
CA ARG A 2 -5.94 20.31 11.25
C ARG A 2 -5.02 19.08 11.20
N LYS A 3 -4.91 18.35 12.31
CA LYS A 3 -4.14 17.09 12.43
C LYS A 3 -4.91 15.85 11.92
N SER A 4 -5.84 15.97 10.97
CA SER A 4 -6.86 14.93 10.73
C SER A 4 -6.59 13.96 9.57
N THR A 5 -5.48 14.06 8.84
CA THR A 5 -5.25 13.22 7.63
C THR A 5 -4.03 12.30 7.69
N ARG A 6 -3.11 12.47 8.65
CA ARG A 6 -1.84 11.69 8.64
C ARG A 6 -2.00 10.20 8.91
N GLN A 7 -3.17 9.73 9.34
CA GLN A 7 -3.45 8.32 9.63
C GLN A 7 -4.89 7.92 9.26
N ALA A 8 -5.51 8.60 8.28
CA ALA A 8 -6.87 8.24 7.84
C ALA A 8 -6.93 6.79 7.32
N TYR A 9 -5.81 6.30 6.80
CA TYR A 9 -5.65 4.94 6.31
C TYR A 9 -4.72 4.18 7.25
N LYS A 10 -5.16 3.01 7.71
CA LYS A 10 -4.36 2.11 8.55
C LYS A 10 -3.28 1.43 7.68
N ILE A 11 -2.20 2.14 7.37
CA ILE A 11 -1.09 1.69 6.51
C ILE A 11 0.24 2.09 7.18
N GLY A 12 1.31 1.31 6.97
CA GLY A 12 2.67 1.66 7.39
C GLY A 12 2.79 1.91 8.89
N LYS A 13 3.37 3.07 9.26
CA LYS A 13 3.48 3.59 10.65
C LYS A 13 2.22 3.55 11.52
N CYS A 14 1.02 3.38 10.95
CA CYS A 14 -0.16 3.13 11.79
C CYS A 14 -0.08 1.81 12.58
N TRP A 15 0.72 0.85 12.12
CA TRP A 15 0.86 -0.48 12.70
C TRP A 15 2.21 -0.70 13.41
N SER A 16 3.17 0.23 13.29
CA SER A 16 4.55 0.04 13.78
C SER A 16 4.64 -0.29 15.26
N ASP A 17 3.67 0.18 16.06
CA ASP A 17 3.73 0.09 17.51
C ASP A 17 3.14 -1.23 18.06
N PHE A 18 2.40 -1.99 17.24
CA PHE A 18 1.68 -3.18 17.74
C PHE A 18 1.55 -4.34 16.73
N CYS A 19 1.94 -4.15 15.46
CA CYS A 19 1.87 -5.18 14.43
C CYS A 19 2.83 -4.81 13.28
N VAL A 20 4.13 -4.93 13.53
CA VAL A 20 5.19 -4.50 12.61
C VAL A 20 5.09 -5.21 11.26
N GLU A 21 4.64 -6.47 11.24
CA GLU A 21 4.41 -7.21 10.00
C GLU A 21 3.35 -6.59 9.08
N ARG A 22 2.46 -5.74 9.61
CA ARG A 22 1.49 -4.95 8.83
C ARG A 22 2.00 -3.56 8.46
N ALA A 23 3.06 -3.09 9.12
CA ALA A 23 3.71 -1.83 8.79
C ALA A 23 4.65 -1.99 7.59
N LEU A 24 5.13 -3.21 7.33
CA LEU A 24 6.11 -3.51 6.29
C LEU A 24 5.52 -4.35 5.17
N CYS A 25 6.07 -4.18 3.97
CA CYS A 25 5.72 -5.02 2.83
C CYS A 25 6.39 -6.38 2.99
N GLY A 26 5.62 -7.46 3.06
CA GLY A 26 6.16 -8.82 3.19
C GLY A 26 7.04 -9.30 2.03
N ARG A 27 7.09 -8.57 0.89
CA ARG A 27 8.03 -8.83 -0.22
C ARG A 27 9.24 -7.93 -0.22
N CYS A 28 8.96 -6.63 -0.12
CA CYS A 28 9.93 -5.58 -0.38
C CYS A 28 10.69 -5.19 0.88
N ASP A 29 10.20 -5.60 2.06
CA ASP A 29 10.78 -5.31 3.37
C ASP A 29 10.98 -3.80 3.62
N VAL A 30 10.08 -3.00 3.03
CA VAL A 30 10.02 -1.54 3.21
C VAL A 30 8.70 -1.17 3.88
N GLU A 31 8.65 0.01 4.51
CA GLU A 31 7.40 0.54 5.06
C GLU A 31 6.31 0.61 3.99
N GLU A 32 5.16 0.00 4.26
CA GLU A 32 4.01 0.07 3.37
C GLU A 32 3.49 1.50 3.31
N THR A 33 3.31 2.00 2.10
CA THR A 33 2.72 3.32 1.82
C THR A 33 1.70 3.18 0.69
N THR A 34 0.76 4.12 0.56
CA THR A 34 -0.20 4.09 -0.54
C THR A 34 0.49 4.09 -1.91
N ALA A 35 1.60 4.84 -2.08
CA ALA A 35 2.39 4.82 -3.30
C ALA A 35 3.03 3.44 -3.53
N HIS A 36 3.56 2.83 -2.47
CA HIS A 36 4.11 1.48 -2.55
C HIS A 36 3.05 0.46 -3.00
N ILE A 37 1.89 0.43 -2.34
CA ILE A 37 0.79 -0.49 -2.62
C ILE A 37 0.28 -0.37 -4.05
N LEU A 38 0.20 0.86 -4.59
CA LEU A 38 -0.46 1.16 -5.87
C LEU A 38 0.46 1.19 -7.08
N THR A 39 1.73 1.57 -6.93
CA THR A 39 2.62 1.80 -8.09
C THR A 39 4.00 1.16 -8.01
N GLU A 40 4.46 0.71 -6.84
CA GLU A 40 5.86 0.26 -6.67
C GLU A 40 5.98 -1.22 -6.30
N CYS A 41 5.04 -1.73 -5.49
CA CYS A 41 5.05 -3.10 -5.02
C CYS A 41 4.67 -4.06 -6.15
N ARG A 42 5.57 -4.99 -6.47
CA ARG A 42 5.32 -6.04 -7.46
C ARG A 42 4.60 -7.26 -6.89
N ILE A 43 4.40 -7.36 -5.56
CA ILE A 43 3.66 -8.49 -4.95
C ILE A 43 2.15 -8.31 -5.03
N SER A 44 1.67 -7.07 -4.99
CA SER A 44 0.25 -6.83 -4.84
C SER A 44 -0.50 -7.20 -6.12
N GLY A 45 -1.83 -7.34 -6.01
CA GLY A 45 -2.73 -7.54 -7.15
C GLY A 45 -2.68 -6.44 -8.21
N GLN A 46 -1.76 -5.47 -8.12
CA GLN A 46 -1.47 -4.45 -9.12
C GLN A 46 -1.35 -5.02 -10.53
N GLN A 47 -0.58 -6.09 -10.75
CA GLN A 47 -0.43 -6.66 -12.10
C GLN A 47 -1.78 -7.08 -12.68
N LEU A 48 -2.57 -7.80 -11.88
CA LEU A 48 -3.92 -8.22 -12.24
C LEU A 48 -4.83 -7.00 -12.46
N ILE A 49 -4.80 -6.00 -11.59
CA ILE A 49 -5.58 -4.76 -11.73
C ILE A 49 -5.21 -4.07 -13.05
N TRP A 50 -3.92 -3.89 -13.34
CA TRP A 50 -3.46 -3.25 -14.57
C TRP A 50 -3.82 -4.05 -15.82
N GLU A 51 -3.78 -5.39 -15.75
CA GLU A 51 -4.27 -6.25 -16.83
C GLU A 51 -5.78 -6.08 -17.06
N LEU A 52 -6.57 -6.10 -15.99
CA LEU A 52 -8.02 -5.90 -16.06
C LEU A 52 -8.38 -4.51 -16.57
N THR A 53 -7.70 -3.47 -16.09
CA THR A 53 -7.80 -2.09 -16.58
C THR A 53 -7.53 -2.04 -18.08
N ARG A 54 -6.41 -2.60 -18.57
CA ARG A 54 -6.13 -2.61 -20.01
C ARG A 54 -7.23 -3.30 -20.83
N LYS A 55 -7.82 -4.40 -20.33
CA LYS A 55 -8.94 -5.10 -20.97
C LYS A 55 -10.25 -4.30 -20.94
N ALA A 56 -10.50 -3.53 -19.89
CA ALA A 56 -11.71 -2.72 -19.77
C ALA A 56 -11.67 -1.46 -20.65
N TRP A 57 -10.46 -0.98 -20.97
CA TRP A 57 -10.23 0.21 -21.79
C TRP A 57 -9.97 -0.08 -23.28
N SER A 58 -9.96 -1.36 -23.71
CA SER A 58 -9.92 -1.78 -25.11
C SER A 58 -11.31 -1.91 -25.70
#